data_AF-A0A962BTM0-F1
#
_entry.id   AF-A0A962BTM0-F1
#
_cell.length_a   1.000
_cell.length_b   1.000
_cell.length_c   1.000
_cell.angle_alpha   90.00
_cell.angle_beta   90.00
_cell.angle_gamma   90.00
#
_symmetry.space_group_name_H-M   'P 1'
#
loop_
_entity.id
_entity.type
_entity.pdbx_description
1 polymer ?
#
loop_
_entity_poly.entity_id
_entity_poly.type
_entity_poly.pdbx_seq_one_letter_code
_entity_poly.pdbx_strand_id
1 'polypeptide(L)'
;MNDLSRFRFWVGALLLWCLLFPQSAGAQEVGGFILRQRGGADMPPVPLPSPDGAGIESLEDVLAYKPLPEPNMPQVKFLEIPRPPTVQGRIDELLHGIVIDVPPEYDHYGYEMRRYMAHVAGPEVLGDPARIKAELKNIRAAKIILRYWRKKLDEEIGALETEIAADPSLSRQYGQLFKYNRGVSRAFMAECGSWLENNENLLAYLLEIGPNAYSYKDPILSFKDMQYHMKFKSLYDARGRALAEIQDYTPFRVMIY
;
A
#
# COMPACT_ATOMS: atom_id res chain seq x y z
N MET A 1 -23.88 33.04 -60.84
CA MET A 1 -24.57 33.10 -59.53
C MET A 1 -24.60 31.68 -59.00
N ASN A 2 -23.77 31.39 -57.99
CA ASN A 2 -23.41 30.04 -57.58
C ASN A 2 -24.39 29.47 -56.55
N ASP A 3 -24.74 28.22 -56.79
CA ASP A 3 -25.76 27.41 -56.13
C ASP A 3 -25.24 26.88 -54.77
N LEU A 4 -25.71 27.50 -53.69
CA LEU A 4 -25.33 27.23 -52.29
C LEU A 4 -26.15 26.11 -51.63
N SER A 5 -26.93 25.34 -52.41
CA SER A 5 -27.88 24.35 -51.88
C SER A 5 -27.31 22.97 -51.61
N ARG A 6 -26.13 22.61 -52.16
CA ARG A 6 -25.58 21.24 -52.09
C ARG A 6 -24.67 20.95 -50.88
N PHE A 7 -24.29 21.96 -50.11
CA PHE A 7 -23.33 21.77 -48.99
C PHE A 7 -23.99 21.39 -47.65
N ARG A 8 -25.31 21.52 -47.52
CA ARG A 8 -26.02 21.24 -46.27
C ARG A 8 -26.41 19.78 -46.04
N PHE A 9 -26.33 18.93 -47.07
CA PHE A 9 -26.68 17.51 -46.94
C PHE A 9 -25.54 16.60 -46.46
N TRP A 10 -24.28 17.03 -46.60
CA TRP A 10 -23.12 16.19 -46.22
C TRP A 10 -22.67 16.36 -44.76
N VAL A 11 -23.00 17.48 -44.11
CA VAL A 11 -22.60 17.72 -42.70
C VAL A 11 -23.56 17.05 -41.71
N GLY A 12 -24.83 16.83 -42.11
CA GLY A 12 -25.81 16.13 -41.26
C GLY A 12 -25.58 14.62 -41.13
N ALA A 13 -25.03 13.97 -42.17
CA ALA A 13 -24.81 12.53 -42.16
C ALA A 13 -23.56 12.09 -41.37
N LEU A 14 -22.57 12.97 -41.21
CA LEU A 14 -21.33 12.67 -40.48
C LEU A 14 -21.50 12.80 -38.96
N LEU A 15 -22.39 13.67 -38.48
CA LEU A 15 -22.69 13.82 -37.05
C LEU A 15 -23.61 12.72 -36.50
N LEU A 16 -24.39 12.04 -37.36
CA LEU A 16 -25.21 10.91 -36.95
C LEU A 16 -24.41 9.60 -36.83
N TRP A 17 -23.25 9.51 -37.47
CA TRP A 17 -22.40 8.31 -37.43
C TRP A 17 -21.61 8.19 -36.12
N CYS A 18 -21.29 9.30 -35.45
CA CYS A 18 -20.62 9.28 -34.15
C CYS A 18 -21.53 8.86 -32.97
N LEU A 19 -22.87 8.84 -33.16
CA LEU A 19 -23.83 8.45 -32.12
C LEU A 19 -24.25 6.98 -32.19
N LEU A 20 -23.81 6.24 -33.21
CA LEU A 20 -24.16 4.82 -33.41
C LEU A 20 -23.01 3.85 -33.15
N PHE A 21 -21.82 4.33 -32.83
CA PHE A 21 -20.78 3.46 -32.29
C PHE A 21 -21.04 3.25 -30.80
N PRO A 22 -21.22 2.01 -30.32
CA PRO A 22 -21.19 1.75 -28.89
C PRO A 22 -19.85 2.31 -28.39
N GLN A 23 -19.90 3.26 -27.44
CA GLN A 23 -18.70 3.69 -26.75
C GLN A 23 -18.07 2.43 -26.17
N SER A 24 -16.98 1.99 -26.78
CA SER A 24 -16.18 0.90 -26.24
C SER A 24 -15.84 1.29 -24.82
N ALA A 25 -16.29 0.49 -23.85
CA ALA A 25 -16.09 0.78 -22.45
C ALA A 25 -14.62 1.13 -22.20
N GLY A 26 -14.38 2.35 -21.72
CA GLY A 26 -13.04 2.91 -21.60
C GLY A 26 -12.16 2.00 -20.76
N ALA A 27 -11.13 1.44 -21.38
CA ALA A 27 -10.08 0.71 -20.69
C ALA A 27 -9.00 1.73 -20.29
N GLN A 28 -8.71 1.85 -19.00
CA GLN A 28 -7.64 2.71 -18.49
C GLN A 28 -6.52 1.86 -17.92
N GLU A 29 -5.28 2.13 -18.29
CA GLU A 29 -4.10 1.49 -17.71
C GLU A 29 -3.70 2.19 -16.40
N VAL A 30 -3.57 1.42 -15.32
CA VAL A 30 -3.16 1.90 -13.99
C VAL A 30 -2.26 0.84 -13.34
N GLY A 31 -1.00 1.20 -13.09
CA GLY A 31 -0.08 0.40 -12.26
C GLY A 31 0.13 -1.04 -12.72
N GLY A 32 0.18 -1.29 -14.04
CA GLY A 32 0.36 -2.63 -14.61
C GLY A 32 -0.95 -3.40 -14.89
N PHE A 33 -2.11 -2.82 -14.58
CA PHE A 33 -3.43 -3.43 -14.82
C PHE A 33 -4.32 -2.56 -15.70
N ILE A 34 -5.21 -3.21 -16.44
CA ILE A 34 -6.22 -2.54 -17.25
C ILE A 34 -7.53 -2.50 -16.46
N LEU A 35 -7.93 -1.32 -16.02
CA LEU A 35 -9.23 -1.07 -15.43
C LEU A 35 -10.28 -0.96 -16.52
N ARG A 36 -11.35 -1.75 -16.42
CA ARG A 36 -12.48 -1.69 -17.35
C ARG A 36 -13.80 -1.53 -16.60
N GLN A 37 -14.63 -0.62 -17.10
CA GLN A 37 -16.05 -0.67 -16.80
C GLN A 37 -16.69 -1.76 -17.68
N ARG A 38 -17.48 -2.66 -17.11
CA ARG A 38 -18.16 -3.71 -17.91
C ARG A 38 -19.60 -3.32 -18.17
N GLY A 39 -20.04 -3.36 -19.43
CA GLY A 39 -21.46 -3.34 -19.78
C GLY A 39 -22.14 -4.63 -19.27
N GLY A 40 -23.33 -4.51 -18.69
CA GLY A 40 -23.95 -5.52 -17.80
C GLY A 40 -24.31 -6.90 -18.37
N ALA A 41 -23.82 -7.33 -19.54
CA ALA A 41 -24.23 -8.57 -20.20
C ALA A 41 -23.21 -9.74 -20.19
N ASP A 42 -21.93 -9.52 -19.89
CA ASP A 42 -20.85 -10.49 -20.19
C ASP A 42 -20.25 -11.23 -18.98
N MET A 43 -21.02 -11.48 -17.91
CA MET A 43 -20.59 -12.38 -16.85
C MET A 43 -21.10 -13.79 -17.13
N PRO A 44 -20.25 -14.77 -17.48
CA PRO A 44 -20.62 -16.15 -17.22
C PRO A 44 -20.87 -16.28 -15.70
N PRO A 45 -21.91 -17.01 -15.28
CA PRO A 45 -22.19 -17.21 -13.87
C PRO A 45 -20.94 -17.75 -13.17
N VAL A 46 -20.51 -17.07 -12.11
CA VAL A 46 -19.52 -17.60 -11.19
C VAL A 46 -20.11 -18.88 -10.63
N PRO A 47 -19.44 -20.04 -10.73
CA PRO A 47 -19.91 -21.24 -10.05
C PRO A 47 -20.03 -20.90 -8.57
N LEU A 48 -21.26 -20.95 -8.04
CA LEU A 48 -21.45 -20.94 -6.60
C LEU A 48 -20.65 -22.13 -6.04
N PRO A 49 -19.83 -21.96 -5.00
CA PRO A 49 -19.24 -23.11 -4.32
C PRO A 49 -20.38 -24.04 -3.90
N SER A 50 -20.23 -25.34 -4.18
CA SER A 50 -21.22 -26.37 -3.86
C SER A 50 -21.68 -26.23 -2.39
N PRO A 51 -22.96 -26.49 -2.07
CA PRO A 51 -23.49 -26.38 -0.70
C PRO A 51 -22.92 -27.41 0.29
N ASP A 52 -21.99 -28.25 -0.18
CA ASP A 52 -21.57 -29.45 0.49
C ASP A 52 -20.29 -29.16 1.31
N GLY A 53 -20.47 -28.50 2.46
CA GLY A 53 -19.58 -28.74 3.60
C GLY A 53 -18.66 -27.61 4.10
N ALA A 54 -18.85 -26.35 3.71
CA ALA A 54 -18.18 -25.24 4.40
C ALA A 54 -19.16 -24.58 5.38
N GLY A 55 -19.07 -24.99 6.65
CA GLY A 55 -19.74 -24.28 7.74
C GLY A 55 -19.46 -22.79 7.66
N ILE A 56 -20.45 -21.97 7.97
CA ILE A 56 -20.25 -20.54 8.20
C ILE A 56 -19.32 -20.45 9.43
N GLU A 57 -18.02 -20.44 9.19
CA GLU A 57 -17.01 -20.17 10.21
C GLU A 57 -17.31 -18.80 10.80
N SER A 58 -17.42 -18.74 12.13
CA SER A 58 -17.61 -17.48 12.83
C SER A 58 -16.44 -16.54 12.50
N LEU A 59 -16.62 -15.22 12.61
CA LEU A 59 -15.54 -14.25 12.42
C LEU A 59 -14.32 -14.59 13.31
N GLU A 60 -14.55 -15.29 14.43
CA GLU A 60 -13.56 -15.79 15.39
C GLU A 60 -12.85 -17.07 14.90
N ASP A 61 -13.51 -17.95 14.15
CA ASP A 61 -12.89 -19.14 13.53
C ASP A 61 -12.02 -18.75 12.33
N VAL A 62 -12.38 -17.69 11.59
CA VAL A 62 -11.53 -17.08 10.56
C VAL A 62 -10.27 -16.44 11.18
N LEU A 63 -10.24 -16.18 12.49
CA LEU A 63 -9.04 -15.74 13.24
C LEU A 63 -8.15 -16.90 13.66
N ALA A 64 -8.59 -18.16 13.54
CA ALA A 64 -7.75 -19.32 13.80
C ALA A 64 -6.65 -19.41 12.71
N TYR A 65 -5.43 -19.18 13.15
CA TYR A 65 -4.23 -19.08 12.32
C TYR A 65 -3.93 -20.38 11.56
N LYS A 66 -3.95 -20.31 10.23
CA LYS A 66 -3.02 -21.05 9.38
C LYS A 66 -2.26 -20.03 8.55
N PRO A 67 -0.94 -19.86 8.75
CA PRO A 67 -0.16 -18.92 7.97
C PRO A 67 -0.16 -19.34 6.51
N LEU A 68 -0.23 -18.35 5.62
CA LEU A 68 0.28 -18.52 4.26
C LEU A 68 1.78 -18.88 4.33
N PRO A 69 2.35 -19.52 3.31
CA PRO A 69 3.80 -19.55 3.20
C PRO A 69 4.28 -18.11 3.21
N GLU A 70 4.98 -17.74 4.29
CA GLU A 70 5.69 -16.46 4.37
C GLU A 70 6.50 -16.31 3.07
N PRO A 71 6.72 -15.06 2.56
CA PRO A 71 7.77 -14.87 1.57
C PRO A 71 9.00 -15.64 2.06
N ASN A 72 9.72 -16.33 1.16
CA ASN A 72 10.82 -17.23 1.52
C ASN A 72 12.05 -16.44 2.03
N MET A 73 11.83 -15.62 3.06
CA MET A 73 12.79 -14.94 3.87
C MET A 73 13.07 -15.88 5.04
N PRO A 74 14.31 -16.31 5.23
CA PRO A 74 14.66 -17.12 6.38
C PRO A 74 14.31 -16.35 7.65
N GLN A 75 13.66 -17.01 8.63
CA GLN A 75 13.49 -16.40 9.95
C GLN A 75 14.87 -16.09 10.55
N VAL A 76 15.08 -14.83 10.91
CA VAL A 76 16.36 -14.35 11.44
C VAL A 76 16.27 -14.27 12.97
N LYS A 77 17.33 -14.67 13.67
CA LYS A 77 17.49 -14.40 15.09
C LYS A 77 18.07 -13.00 15.26
N PHE A 78 17.31 -12.11 15.90
CA PHE A 78 17.77 -10.75 16.16
C PHE A 78 18.88 -10.74 17.21
N LEU A 79 19.91 -9.94 16.96
CA LEU A 79 21.02 -9.70 17.86
C LEU A 79 20.79 -8.38 18.59
N GLU A 80 21.10 -8.37 19.89
CA GLU A 80 21.11 -7.13 20.66
C GLU A 80 22.45 -6.43 20.45
N ILE A 81 22.45 -5.28 19.77
CA ILE A 81 23.60 -4.38 19.77
C ILE A 81 23.55 -3.57 21.08
N PRO A 82 24.63 -3.56 21.89
CA PRO A 82 24.70 -2.66 23.03
C PRO A 82 24.61 -1.21 22.52
N ARG A 83 23.66 -0.45 23.08
CA ARG A 83 23.39 0.94 22.70
C ARG A 83 24.69 1.77 22.67
N PRO A 84 24.91 2.63 21.67
CA PRO A 84 26.12 3.40 21.56
C PRO A 84 26.30 4.26 22.81
N PRO A 85 27.50 4.26 23.40
CA PRO A 85 27.76 5.05 24.59
C PRO A 85 27.82 6.55 24.28
N THR A 86 28.00 6.93 23.01
CA THR A 86 28.16 8.33 22.60
C THR A 86 26.85 8.93 22.12
N VAL A 87 26.65 10.22 22.42
CA VAL A 87 25.52 11.03 21.92
C VAL A 87 25.47 11.00 20.40
N GLN A 88 26.61 11.14 19.72
CA GLN A 88 26.68 11.07 18.27
C GLN A 88 26.17 9.73 17.73
N GLY A 89 26.67 8.61 18.28
CA GLY A 89 26.24 7.28 17.83
C GLY A 89 24.74 7.07 18.02
N ARG A 90 24.18 7.53 19.14
CA ARG A 90 22.73 7.49 19.40
C ARG A 90 21.92 8.37 18.44
N ILE A 91 22.46 9.52 18.02
CA ILE A 91 21.83 10.38 17.01
C ILE A 91 21.84 9.68 15.65
N ASP A 92 22.94 9.03 15.28
CA ASP A 92 23.06 8.30 14.00
C ASP A 92 22.12 7.09 13.96
N GLU A 93 21.96 6.37 15.07
CA GLU A 93 21.06 5.23 15.21
C GLU A 93 19.58 5.57 14.97
N LEU A 94 19.16 6.84 15.10
CA LEU A 94 17.79 7.27 14.77
C LEU A 94 17.41 6.97 13.32
N LEU A 95 18.38 6.80 12.43
CA LEU A 95 18.18 6.55 11.00
C LEU A 95 18.44 5.09 10.59
N HIS A 96 18.87 4.23 11.51
CA HIS A 96 19.07 2.80 11.23
C HIS A 96 17.75 2.11 10.90
N GLY A 97 17.73 1.35 9.80
CA GLY A 97 16.53 0.71 9.28
C GLY A 97 15.56 1.66 8.59
N ILE A 98 15.82 2.98 8.61
CA ILE A 98 15.03 4.01 7.93
C ILE A 98 15.73 4.45 6.66
N VAL A 99 16.89 5.09 6.77
CA VAL A 99 17.69 5.55 5.63
C VAL A 99 18.94 4.70 5.47
N ILE A 100 19.51 4.28 6.60
CA ILE A 100 20.72 3.46 6.66
C ILE A 100 20.27 2.01 6.64
N ASP A 101 20.64 1.31 5.57
CA ASP A 101 20.42 -0.12 5.47
C ASP A 101 21.37 -0.85 6.42
N VAL A 102 20.80 -1.76 7.21
CA VAL A 102 21.51 -2.53 8.22
C VAL A 102 21.03 -3.99 8.14
N PRO A 103 21.90 -4.97 8.47
CA PRO A 103 21.52 -6.37 8.39
C PRO A 103 20.24 -6.67 9.19
N PRO A 104 19.37 -7.58 8.70
CA PRO A 104 18.11 -7.94 9.36
C PRO A 104 18.26 -8.31 10.84
N GLU A 105 19.38 -8.92 11.22
CA GLU A 105 19.72 -9.28 12.61
C GLU A 105 19.70 -8.06 13.55
N TYR A 106 19.92 -6.86 13.00
CA TYR A 106 20.05 -5.60 13.73
C TYR A 106 18.88 -4.63 13.48
N ASP A 107 18.08 -4.86 12.44
CA ASP A 107 16.92 -4.04 12.08
C ASP A 107 15.60 -4.77 12.31
N HIS A 108 15.29 -5.05 13.58
CA HIS A 108 14.07 -5.80 13.90
C HIS A 108 12.79 -5.16 13.34
N TYR A 109 12.62 -3.85 13.57
CA TYR A 109 11.40 -3.17 13.17
C TYR A 109 11.30 -3.01 11.66
N GLY A 110 12.36 -2.55 11.00
CA GLY A 110 12.37 -2.37 9.57
C GLY A 110 12.22 -3.70 8.85
N TYR A 111 12.92 -4.75 9.29
CA TYR A 111 12.80 -6.09 8.71
C TYR A 111 11.37 -6.62 8.79
N GLU A 112 10.75 -6.61 9.96
CA GLU A 112 9.39 -7.12 10.14
C GLU A 112 8.37 -6.33 9.34
N MET A 113 8.48 -4.98 9.35
CA MET A 113 7.65 -4.10 8.52
C MET A 113 7.74 -4.47 7.04
N ARG A 114 8.96 -4.62 6.56
CA ARG A 114 9.26 -4.98 5.18
C ARG A 114 8.71 -6.37 4.85
N ARG A 115 8.91 -7.37 5.72
CA ARG A 115 8.41 -8.74 5.58
C ARG A 115 6.88 -8.80 5.42
N TYR A 116 6.13 -8.10 6.28
CA TYR A 116 4.66 -8.11 6.22
C TYR A 116 4.10 -7.38 4.99
N MET A 117 4.85 -6.45 4.41
CA MET A 117 4.34 -5.57 3.37
C MET A 117 4.85 -5.90 1.96
N ALA A 118 5.69 -6.93 1.80
CA ALA A 118 6.37 -7.26 0.55
C ALA A 118 5.42 -7.54 -0.64
N HIS A 119 4.23 -8.10 -0.40
CA HIS A 119 3.27 -8.49 -1.44
C HIS A 119 1.94 -7.72 -1.37
N VAL A 120 1.90 -6.62 -0.62
CA VAL A 120 0.64 -5.93 -0.32
C VAL A 120 -0.04 -5.43 -1.60
N ALA A 121 -1.29 -5.85 -1.81
CA ALA A 121 -2.12 -5.45 -2.94
C ALA A 121 -1.51 -5.72 -4.34
N GLY A 122 -0.65 -6.74 -4.45
CA GLY A 122 -0.22 -7.29 -5.74
C GLY A 122 -1.37 -7.92 -6.52
N PRO A 123 -1.23 -8.13 -7.85
CA PRO A 123 -2.26 -8.76 -8.69
C PRO A 123 -2.81 -10.06 -8.14
N GLU A 124 -1.94 -10.91 -7.59
CA GLU A 124 -2.29 -12.19 -7.00
C GLU A 124 -3.12 -12.06 -5.72
N VAL A 125 -3.17 -10.88 -5.10
CA VAL A 125 -4.00 -10.57 -3.94
C VAL A 125 -5.37 -10.07 -4.38
N LEU A 126 -5.43 -9.17 -5.37
CA LEU A 126 -6.67 -8.47 -5.77
C LEU A 126 -7.77 -9.42 -6.28
N GLY A 127 -7.42 -10.60 -6.79
CA GLY A 127 -8.38 -11.57 -7.30
C GLY A 127 -8.88 -12.61 -6.30
N ASP A 128 -8.33 -12.67 -5.08
CA ASP A 128 -8.62 -13.73 -4.12
C ASP A 128 -9.03 -13.13 -2.75
N PRO A 129 -10.33 -13.21 -2.38
CA PRO A 129 -10.81 -12.72 -1.09
C PRO A 129 -10.10 -13.32 0.13
N ALA A 130 -9.60 -14.55 0.05
CA ALA A 130 -8.86 -15.17 1.14
C ALA A 130 -7.48 -14.51 1.31
N ARG A 131 -6.81 -14.19 0.20
CA ARG A 131 -5.55 -13.43 0.22
C ARG A 131 -5.75 -12.00 0.68
N ILE A 132 -6.81 -11.32 0.24
CA ILE A 132 -7.16 -9.97 0.73
C ILE A 132 -7.29 -9.98 2.26
N LYS A 133 -7.98 -10.97 2.83
CA LYS A 133 -8.11 -11.12 4.30
C LYS A 133 -6.75 -11.37 4.97
N ALA A 134 -5.87 -12.17 4.37
CA ALA A 134 -4.55 -12.44 4.90
C ALA A 134 -3.68 -11.17 4.89
N GLU A 135 -3.67 -10.41 3.79
CA GLU A 135 -2.93 -9.16 3.70
C GLU A 135 -3.45 -8.09 4.66
N LEU A 136 -4.77 -8.02 4.88
CA LEU A 136 -5.32 -7.15 5.94
C LEU A 136 -4.80 -7.51 7.33
N LYS A 137 -4.58 -8.80 7.62
CA LYS A 137 -3.94 -9.22 8.88
C LYS A 137 -2.47 -8.79 8.92
N ASN A 138 -1.73 -8.95 7.83
CA ASN A 138 -0.32 -8.50 7.72
C ASN A 138 -0.19 -7.00 7.96
N ILE A 139 -1.04 -6.19 7.32
CA ILE A 139 -1.05 -4.73 7.50
C ILE A 139 -1.31 -4.36 8.97
N ARG A 140 -2.23 -5.06 9.65
CA ARG A 140 -2.50 -4.82 11.08
C ARG A 140 -1.31 -5.20 11.96
N ALA A 141 -0.62 -6.30 11.66
CA ALA A 141 0.63 -6.65 12.34
C ALA A 141 1.71 -5.58 12.13
N ALA A 142 1.89 -5.11 10.90
CA ALA A 142 2.79 -4.01 10.57
C ALA A 142 2.43 -2.71 11.31
N LYS A 143 1.14 -2.36 11.44
CA LYS A 143 0.69 -1.20 12.24
C LYS A 143 1.08 -1.32 13.72
N ILE A 144 1.05 -2.52 14.29
CA ILE A 144 1.49 -2.76 15.67
C ILE A 144 3.00 -2.53 15.78
N ILE A 145 3.78 -3.09 14.85
CA ILE A 145 5.24 -2.94 14.80
C ILE A 145 5.63 -1.46 14.66
N LEU A 146 4.99 -0.73 13.74
CA LEU A 146 5.21 0.71 13.54
C LEU A 146 4.93 1.51 14.83
N ARG A 147 3.89 1.14 15.59
CA ARG A 147 3.58 1.79 16.87
C ARG A 147 4.68 1.57 17.90
N TYR A 148 5.20 0.34 18.02
CA TYR A 148 6.32 0.05 18.91
C TYR A 148 7.59 0.78 18.49
N TRP A 149 7.89 0.79 17.19
CA TRP A 149 9.05 1.48 16.65
C TRP A 149 8.97 2.98 16.92
N ARG A 150 7.83 3.62 16.61
CA ARG A 150 7.58 5.03 16.89
C ARG A 150 7.76 5.35 18.37
N LYS A 151 7.17 4.54 19.27
CA LYS A 151 7.30 4.74 20.71
C LYS A 151 8.77 4.74 21.16
N LYS A 152 9.56 3.75 20.71
CA LYS A 152 10.98 3.68 21.06
C LYS A 152 11.79 4.85 20.50
N LEU A 153 11.52 5.27 19.26
CA LEU A 153 12.18 6.45 18.68
C LEU A 153 11.83 7.73 19.43
N ASP A 154 10.56 7.92 19.80
CA ASP A 154 10.14 9.10 20.56
C ASP A 154 10.78 9.14 21.95
N GLU A 155 10.92 7.99 22.62
CA GLU A 155 11.67 7.87 23.88
C GLU A 155 13.16 8.25 23.71
N GLU A 156 13.81 7.76 22.66
CA GLU A 156 15.21 8.11 22.34
C GLU A 156 15.38 9.59 22.03
N ILE A 157 14.51 10.13 21.17
CA ILE A 157 14.50 11.55 20.78
C ILE A 157 14.32 12.44 22.01
N GLY A 158 13.41 12.09 22.92
CA GLY A 158 13.20 12.85 24.16
C GLY A 158 14.41 12.79 25.10
N ALA A 159 15.08 11.64 25.18
CA ALA A 159 16.31 11.49 25.95
C ALA A 159 17.44 12.35 25.37
N LEU A 160 17.65 12.30 24.05
CA LEU A 160 18.65 13.12 23.35
C LEU A 160 18.34 14.63 23.44
N GLU A 161 17.07 15.03 23.33
CA GLU A 161 16.64 16.42 23.54
C GLU A 161 17.06 16.94 24.91
N THR A 162 16.80 16.15 25.95
CA THR A 162 17.14 16.51 27.33
C THR A 162 18.65 16.65 27.52
N GLU A 163 19.42 15.68 27.01
CA GLU A 163 20.88 15.65 27.13
C GLU A 163 21.56 16.79 26.37
N ILE A 164 21.12 17.06 25.13
CA ILE A 164 21.65 18.15 24.28
C ILE A 164 21.27 19.53 24.85
N ALA A 165 20.08 19.65 25.46
CA ALA A 165 19.66 20.90 26.09
C ALA A 165 20.42 21.19 27.40
N ALA A 166 20.82 20.15 28.14
CA ALA A 166 21.55 20.28 29.40
C ALA A 166 23.01 20.73 29.20
N ASP A 167 23.64 20.41 28.06
CA ASP A 167 25.03 20.77 27.76
C ASP A 167 25.17 21.66 26.51
N PRO A 168 25.51 22.96 26.68
CA PRO A 168 25.74 23.89 25.57
C PRO A 168 26.86 23.47 24.59
N SER A 169 27.80 22.63 25.01
CA SER A 169 28.84 22.08 24.13
C SER A 169 28.25 21.06 23.15
N LEU A 170 27.42 20.13 23.64
CA LEU A 170 26.70 19.16 22.83
C LEU A 170 25.73 19.84 21.85
N SER A 171 25.03 20.88 22.30
CA SER A 171 24.14 21.67 21.44
C SER A 171 24.87 22.27 20.24
N ARG A 172 26.06 22.83 20.43
CA ARG A 172 26.88 23.36 19.33
C ARG A 172 27.42 22.27 18.41
N GLN A 173 27.84 21.14 18.97
CA GLN A 173 28.48 20.08 18.21
C GLN A 173 27.49 19.23 17.40
N TYR A 174 26.35 18.87 18.01
CA TYR A 174 25.42 17.88 17.46
C TYR A 174 24.01 18.42 17.21
N GLY A 175 23.69 19.65 17.62
CA GLY A 175 22.31 20.16 17.58
C GLY A 175 21.70 20.18 16.18
N GLN A 176 22.48 20.45 15.13
CA GLN A 176 21.98 20.41 13.75
C GLN A 176 21.75 18.98 13.25
N LEU A 177 22.71 18.09 13.47
CA LEU A 177 22.59 16.68 13.09
C LEU A 177 21.39 16.04 13.79
N PHE A 178 21.23 16.29 15.09
CA PHE A 178 20.08 15.81 15.86
C PHE A 178 18.75 16.34 15.31
N LYS A 179 18.64 17.64 15.03
CA LYS A 179 17.42 18.23 14.45
C LYS A 179 17.06 17.60 13.12
N TYR A 180 18.05 17.36 12.26
CA TYR A 180 17.87 16.73 10.97
C TYR A 180 17.41 15.27 11.13
N ASN A 181 18.16 14.44 11.86
CA ASN A 181 17.83 13.02 12.05
C ASN A 181 16.45 12.85 12.69
N ARG A 182 16.13 13.64 13.73
CA ARG A 182 14.80 13.67 14.35
C ARG A 182 13.70 13.99 13.33
N GLY A 183 13.94 14.96 12.45
CA GLY A 183 13.01 15.35 11.39
C GLY A 183 12.76 14.20 10.43
N VAL A 184 13.83 13.56 9.94
CA VAL A 184 13.76 12.42 9.01
C VAL A 184 13.04 11.23 9.65
N SER A 185 13.38 10.84 10.89
CA SER A 185 12.72 9.73 11.58
C SER A 185 11.22 9.98 11.78
N ARG A 186 10.81 11.21 12.11
CA ARG A 186 9.39 11.57 12.27
C ARG A 186 8.64 11.58 10.94
N ALA A 187 9.25 12.10 9.87
CA ALA A 187 8.68 12.07 8.53
C ALA A 187 8.42 10.62 8.09
N PHE A 188 9.45 9.77 8.22
CA PHE A 188 9.33 8.34 7.91
C PHE A 188 8.18 7.67 8.67
N MET A 189 8.05 7.92 9.97
CA MET A 189 6.98 7.34 10.78
C MET A 189 5.59 7.76 10.31
N ALA A 190 5.43 8.99 9.81
CA ALA A 190 4.17 9.49 9.27
C ALA A 190 3.87 8.87 7.90
N GLU A 191 4.85 8.88 6.99
CA GLU A 191 4.74 8.34 5.63
C GLU A 191 4.48 6.83 5.66
N CYS A 192 5.16 6.10 6.56
CA CYS A 192 4.95 4.67 6.73
C CYS A 192 3.54 4.36 7.27
N GLY A 193 3.04 5.21 8.18
CA GLY A 193 1.67 5.14 8.66
C GLY A 193 0.65 5.36 7.54
N SER A 194 0.86 6.40 6.72
CA SER A 194 0.05 6.71 5.54
C SER A 194 0.03 5.53 4.56
N TRP A 195 1.19 4.94 4.26
CA TRP A 195 1.29 3.79 3.37
C TRP A 195 0.49 2.58 3.87
N LEU A 196 0.63 2.22 5.15
CA LEU A 196 -0.15 1.14 5.76
C LEU A 196 -1.66 1.40 5.70
N GLU A 197 -2.08 2.63 5.99
CA GLU A 197 -3.49 3.01 5.99
C GLU A 197 -4.10 2.97 4.60
N ASN A 198 -3.40 3.48 3.58
CA ASN A 198 -3.88 3.45 2.20
C ASN A 198 -4.00 2.02 1.66
N ASN A 199 -3.06 1.12 2.02
CA ASN A 199 -3.19 -0.30 1.69
C ASN A 199 -4.37 -0.96 2.40
N GLU A 200 -4.58 -0.71 3.70
CA GLU A 200 -5.73 -1.27 4.43
C GLU A 200 -7.04 -0.79 3.82
N ASN A 201 -7.16 0.51 3.54
CA ASN A 201 -8.37 1.10 2.96
C ASN A 201 -8.71 0.51 1.59
N LEU A 202 -7.72 0.31 0.72
CA LEU A 202 -7.91 -0.32 -0.59
C LEU A 202 -8.42 -1.76 -0.47
N LEU A 203 -7.77 -2.57 0.37
CA LEU A 203 -8.09 -3.99 0.53
C LEU A 203 -9.42 -4.19 1.27
N ALA A 204 -9.68 -3.39 2.31
CA ALA A 204 -10.94 -3.41 3.04
C ALA A 204 -12.11 -3.05 2.13
N TYR A 205 -11.92 -2.07 1.25
CA TYR A 205 -12.92 -1.69 0.25
C TYR A 205 -13.26 -2.84 -0.72
N LEU A 206 -12.26 -3.55 -1.24
CA LEU A 206 -12.49 -4.72 -2.10
C LEU A 206 -13.23 -5.85 -1.37
N LEU A 207 -12.93 -6.05 -0.08
CA LEU A 207 -13.62 -7.03 0.73
C LEU A 207 -15.07 -6.64 1.01
N GLU A 208 -15.33 -5.34 1.25
CA GLU A 208 -16.65 -4.78 1.51
C GLU A 208 -17.60 -4.93 0.31
N ILE A 209 -17.14 -4.55 -0.90
CA ILE A 209 -17.97 -4.67 -2.12
C ILE A 209 -18.15 -6.14 -2.55
N GLY A 210 -17.23 -7.01 -2.16
CA GLY A 210 -17.29 -8.45 -2.37
C GLY A 210 -17.12 -8.90 -3.84
N PRO A 211 -17.07 -10.22 -4.06
CA PRO A 211 -16.75 -10.81 -5.38
C PRO A 211 -17.86 -10.63 -6.43
N ASN A 212 -19.04 -10.15 -6.04
CA ASN A 212 -20.14 -9.88 -6.96
C ASN A 212 -20.06 -8.49 -7.61
N ALA A 213 -19.25 -7.58 -7.05
CA ALA A 213 -19.13 -6.20 -7.50
C ALA A 213 -17.94 -5.96 -8.44
N TYR A 214 -16.95 -6.85 -8.42
CA TYR A 214 -15.77 -6.78 -9.29
C TYR A 214 -15.29 -8.18 -9.68
N SER A 215 -14.53 -8.26 -10.77
CA SER A 215 -13.81 -9.48 -11.15
C SER A 215 -12.40 -9.14 -11.59
N TYR A 216 -11.46 -10.01 -11.22
CA TYR A 216 -10.07 -9.93 -11.62
C TYR A 216 -9.73 -11.06 -12.57
N LYS A 217 -9.29 -10.70 -13.78
CA LYS A 217 -8.72 -11.63 -14.76
C LYS A 217 -7.47 -10.98 -15.31
N ASP A 218 -6.35 -11.27 -14.67
CA ASP A 218 -5.04 -10.70 -14.94
C ASP A 218 -4.79 -10.43 -16.44
N PRO A 219 -4.44 -9.19 -16.84
CA PRO A 219 -4.21 -8.00 -16.02
C PRO A 219 -5.46 -7.11 -15.85
N ILE A 220 -6.66 -7.62 -16.08
CA ILE A 220 -7.89 -6.84 -16.14
C ILE A 220 -8.66 -6.91 -14.81
N LEU A 221 -8.86 -5.75 -14.18
CA LEU A 221 -9.78 -5.59 -13.06
C LEU A 221 -11.05 -4.88 -13.55
N SER A 222 -12.18 -5.57 -13.49
CA SER A 222 -13.46 -5.08 -13.97
C SER A 222 -14.43 -4.81 -12.82
N PHE A 223 -15.16 -3.70 -12.89
CA PHE A 223 -16.19 -3.37 -11.91
C PHE A 223 -17.59 -3.39 -12.55
N LYS A 224 -18.58 -3.83 -11.77
CA LYS A 224 -19.98 -3.85 -12.19
C LYS A 224 -20.57 -2.45 -12.28
N ASP A 225 -20.27 -1.60 -11.30
CA ASP A 225 -20.77 -0.23 -11.21
C ASP A 225 -19.66 0.81 -11.32
N MET A 226 -19.97 1.93 -11.98
CA MET A 226 -19.03 3.04 -12.15
C MET A 226 -18.63 3.66 -10.81
N GLN A 227 -19.54 3.69 -9.83
CA GLN A 227 -19.23 4.20 -8.49
C GLN A 227 -18.13 3.37 -7.82
N TYR A 228 -18.17 2.05 -7.99
CA TYR A 228 -17.15 1.18 -7.43
C TYR A 228 -15.80 1.37 -8.11
N HIS A 229 -15.81 1.49 -9.43
CA HIS A 229 -14.61 1.80 -10.22
C HIS A 229 -13.97 3.12 -9.76
N MET A 230 -14.75 4.20 -9.64
CA MET A 230 -14.22 5.51 -9.22
C MET A 230 -13.64 5.48 -7.81
N LYS A 231 -14.32 4.81 -6.87
CA LYS A 231 -13.82 4.67 -5.49
C LYS A 231 -12.55 3.84 -5.43
N PHE A 232 -12.52 2.70 -6.12
CA PHE A 232 -11.31 1.88 -6.25
C PHE A 232 -10.15 2.69 -6.80
N LYS A 233 -10.34 3.38 -7.93
CA LYS A 233 -9.30 4.19 -8.56
C LYS A 233 -8.76 5.25 -7.60
N SER A 234 -9.64 5.95 -6.88
CA SER A 234 -9.23 6.95 -5.89
C SER A 234 -8.37 6.35 -4.77
N LEU A 235 -8.73 5.17 -4.26
CA LEU A 235 -7.97 4.46 -3.22
C LEU A 235 -6.63 3.94 -3.76
N TYR A 236 -6.63 3.43 -4.98
CA TYR A 236 -5.43 2.93 -5.65
C TYR A 236 -4.43 4.06 -5.92
N ASP A 237 -4.90 5.21 -6.42
CA ASP A 237 -4.07 6.40 -6.63
C ASP A 237 -3.49 6.92 -5.30
N ALA A 238 -4.27 6.87 -4.20
CA ALA A 238 -3.80 7.27 -2.87
C ALA A 238 -2.73 6.32 -2.33
N ARG A 239 -2.92 5.00 -2.50
CA ARG A 239 -1.89 3.99 -2.23
C ARG A 239 -0.62 4.27 -3.04
N GLY A 240 -0.74 4.55 -4.34
CA GLY A 240 0.40 4.82 -5.21
C GLY A 240 1.24 6.02 -4.76
N ARG A 241 0.59 7.11 -4.31
CA ARG A 241 1.29 8.28 -3.74
C ARG A 241 2.02 7.93 -2.45
N ALA A 242 1.35 7.25 -1.51
CA ALA A 242 1.97 6.86 -0.25
C ALA A 242 3.11 5.84 -0.42
N LEU A 243 3.02 4.98 -1.45
CA LEU A 243 4.12 4.09 -1.82
C LEU A 243 5.33 4.87 -2.32
N ALA A 244 5.12 5.87 -3.19
CA ALA A 244 6.22 6.69 -3.71
C ALA A 244 6.99 7.41 -2.58
N GLU A 245 6.28 7.95 -1.58
CA GLU A 245 6.89 8.54 -0.38
C GLU A 245 7.78 7.52 0.36
N ILE A 246 7.29 6.30 0.57
CA ILE A 246 8.06 5.26 1.28
C ILE A 246 9.25 4.73 0.46
N GLN A 247 9.19 4.79 -0.86
CA GLN A 247 10.30 4.39 -1.74
C GLN A 247 11.47 5.38 -1.72
N ASP A 248 11.33 6.57 -1.14
CA ASP A 248 12.45 7.48 -0.91
C ASP A 248 13.44 6.94 0.14
N TYR A 249 13.01 6.00 0.98
CA TYR A 249 13.81 5.34 1.99
C TYR A 249 14.47 4.08 1.43
N THR A 250 15.82 4.07 1.35
CA THR A 250 16.61 3.00 0.73
C THR A 250 16.19 1.58 1.13
N PRO A 251 16.01 1.23 2.42
CA PRO A 251 15.64 -0.12 2.82
C PRO A 251 14.24 -0.54 2.32
N PHE A 252 13.33 0.41 2.14
CA PHE A 252 11.95 0.13 1.71
C PHE A 252 11.79 0.14 0.20
N ARG A 253 12.63 0.88 -0.53
CA ARG A 253 12.65 0.89 -2.00
C ARG A 253 12.89 -0.48 -2.62
N VAL A 254 13.79 -1.28 -2.03
CA VAL A 254 14.27 -2.55 -2.60
C VAL A 254 13.32 -3.73 -2.40
N MET A 255 12.19 -3.51 -1.73
CA MET A 255 11.31 -4.57 -1.25
C MET A 255 9.91 -4.55 -1.84
N ILE A 256 9.47 -3.40 -2.36
CA ILE A 256 8.13 -3.24 -2.88
C ILE A 256 8.22 -3.33 -4.40
N TYR A 257 7.97 -4.53 -4.91
CA TYR A 257 7.93 -4.86 -6.33
C TYR A 257 6.56 -4.55 -6.95
#